data_AF-A0A1B8AKU2-F1
#
_entry.id   AF-A0A1B8AKU2-F1
#
_cell.length_a   1.000
_cell.length_b   1.000
_cell.length_c   1.000
_cell.angle_alpha   90.00
_cell.angle_beta   90.00
_cell.angle_gamma   90.00
#
_symmetry.space_group_name_H-M   'P 1'
#
loop_
_entity.id
_entity.type
_entity.pdbx_description
1 polymer ?
#
loop_
_entity_poly.entity_id
_entity_poly.type
_entity_poly.pdbx_seq_one_letter_code
_entity_poly.pdbx_strand_id
1 'polypeptide(L)'
;MFILSPSLISGVAALLLFAHIIIRLCSATAKIPGPFVSNFTSLVLKWQELNANRTVYIHELHKKYGPVVRVAPNEVSFTSIAAIKEIYGSGGSGYDKTEFYNLFQVYGKRTMFSTLVKGDHAKRRRMIGDRYANSNVMKAAPLAGIKERSSKFLQYCVESPDRTADVFRG
;
A
#
# COMPACT_ATOMS: atom_id res chain seq x y z
N MET A 1 -40.16 -20.45 -20.57
CA MET A 1 -38.96 -21.00 -19.90
C MET A 1 -37.68 -20.96 -20.78
N PHE A 2 -37.53 -20.00 -21.71
CA PHE A 2 -36.37 -19.95 -22.63
C PHE A 2 -35.15 -19.13 -22.11
N ILE A 3 -35.30 -18.43 -20.99
CA ILE A 3 -34.30 -17.49 -20.46
C ILE A 3 -33.10 -18.22 -19.82
N LEU A 4 -33.18 -19.53 -19.62
CA LEU A 4 -32.15 -20.38 -18.99
C LEU A 4 -31.56 -21.43 -19.95
N SER A 5 -31.68 -21.25 -21.28
CA SER A 5 -31.03 -22.18 -22.20
C SER A 5 -29.50 -22.09 -22.07
N PRO A 6 -28.78 -23.23 -21.87
CA PRO A 6 -27.33 -23.21 -21.66
C PRO A 6 -26.54 -22.54 -22.81
N SER A 7 -27.06 -22.60 -24.03
CA SER A 7 -26.49 -21.95 -25.20
C SER A 7 -26.58 -20.42 -25.13
N LEU A 8 -27.71 -19.87 -24.66
CA LEU A 8 -27.88 -18.44 -24.45
C LEU A 8 -26.97 -17.93 -23.32
N ILE A 9 -26.86 -18.68 -22.23
CA ILE A 9 -25.95 -18.36 -21.11
C ILE A 9 -24.50 -18.34 -21.59
N SER A 10 -24.09 -19.37 -22.35
CA SER A 10 -22.73 -19.46 -22.91
C SER A 10 -22.45 -18.31 -23.89
N GLY A 11 -23.40 -17.98 -24.77
CA GLY A 11 -23.29 -16.87 -25.72
C GLY A 11 -23.16 -15.51 -25.02
N VAL A 12 -23.97 -15.25 -24.00
CA VAL A 12 -23.90 -14.03 -23.19
C VAL A 12 -22.57 -13.96 -22.43
N ALA A 13 -22.14 -15.07 -21.82
CA ALA A 13 -20.86 -15.13 -21.12
C ALA A 13 -19.67 -14.86 -22.05
N ALA A 14 -19.68 -15.43 -23.26
CA ALA A 14 -18.65 -15.19 -24.27
C ALA A 14 -18.62 -13.71 -24.71
N LEU A 15 -19.79 -13.10 -24.91
CA LEU A 15 -19.89 -11.68 -25.27
C LEU A 15 -19.38 -10.77 -24.14
N LEU A 16 -19.75 -11.05 -22.88
CA LEU A 16 -19.26 -10.30 -21.72
C LEU A 16 -17.75 -10.45 -21.55
N LEU A 17 -17.21 -11.65 -21.77
CA LEU A 17 -15.77 -11.90 -21.73
C LEU A 17 -15.05 -11.12 -22.84
N PHE A 18 -15.58 -11.16 -24.06
CA PHE A 18 -15.02 -10.42 -25.19
C PHE A 18 -15.04 -8.90 -24.93
N ALA A 19 -16.17 -8.36 -24.49
CA ALA A 19 -16.30 -6.96 -24.11
C ALA A 19 -15.31 -6.58 -23.00
N HIS A 20 -15.18 -7.43 -21.97
CA HIS A 20 -14.21 -7.22 -20.90
C HIS A 20 -12.77 -7.15 -21.43
N ILE A 21 -12.37 -8.10 -22.28
CA ILE A 21 -11.03 -8.11 -22.90
C ILE A 21 -10.77 -6.81 -23.67
N ILE A 22 -11.71 -6.37 -24.49
CA ILE A 22 -11.59 -5.12 -25.26
C ILE A 22 -11.47 -3.92 -24.33
N ILE A 23 -12.33 -3.81 -23.30
CA ILE A 23 -12.26 -2.73 -22.31
C ILE A 23 -10.90 -2.70 -21.62
N ARG A 24 -10.36 -3.86 -21.24
CA ARG A 24 -9.05 -3.96 -20.59
C ARG A 24 -7.92 -3.54 -21.52
N LEU A 25 -7.94 -3.96 -22.78
CA LEU A 25 -6.92 -3.60 -23.77
C LEU A 25 -6.99 -2.13 -24.22
N CYS A 26 -8.18 -1.53 -24.19
CA CYS A 26 -8.38 -0.11 -24.51
C CYS A 26 -8.20 0.82 -23.30
N SER A 27 -7.97 0.28 -22.10
CA SER A 27 -7.82 1.08 -20.89
C SER A 27 -6.57 1.98 -20.93
N ALA A 28 -6.60 3.10 -20.21
CA ALA A 28 -5.45 4.02 -20.13
C ALA A 28 -4.20 3.32 -19.60
N THR A 29 -4.36 2.37 -18.66
CA THR A 29 -3.25 1.61 -18.09
C THR A 29 -2.71 0.55 -19.06
N ALA A 30 -3.45 0.13 -20.09
CA ALA A 30 -3.01 -0.86 -21.08
C ALA A 30 -1.80 -0.38 -21.91
N LYS A 31 -1.70 0.95 -22.12
CA LYS A 31 -0.60 1.60 -22.86
C LYS A 31 0.73 1.60 -22.11
N ILE A 32 0.70 1.36 -20.80
CA ILE A 32 1.88 1.39 -19.94
C ILE A 32 2.63 0.05 -20.10
N PRO A 33 3.98 0.05 -20.20
CA PRO A 33 4.73 -1.19 -20.33
C PRO A 33 4.61 -2.05 -19.07
N GLY A 34 4.64 -3.37 -19.23
CA GLY A 34 4.54 -4.33 -18.12
C GLY A 34 4.14 -5.72 -18.61
N PRO A 35 4.07 -6.73 -17.72
CA PRO A 35 3.69 -8.09 -18.08
C PRO A 35 2.31 -8.12 -18.75
N PHE A 36 2.12 -8.90 -19.80
CA PHE A 36 0.83 -8.97 -20.49
C PHE A 36 -0.31 -9.39 -19.55
N VAL A 37 -0.06 -10.37 -18.67
CA VAL A 37 -1.01 -10.87 -17.67
C VAL A 37 -1.50 -9.76 -16.73
N SER A 38 -0.66 -8.75 -16.45
CA SER A 38 -1.03 -7.61 -15.58
C SER A 38 -2.13 -6.72 -16.17
N ASN A 39 -2.46 -6.82 -17.47
CA ASN A 39 -3.60 -6.12 -18.05
C ASN A 39 -4.95 -6.63 -17.54
N PHE A 40 -5.00 -7.93 -17.23
CA PHE A 40 -6.25 -8.65 -16.99
C PHE A 40 -6.39 -9.06 -15.52
N THR A 41 -5.29 -9.36 -14.83
CA THR A 41 -5.37 -9.87 -13.47
C THR A 41 -4.27 -9.33 -12.55
N SER A 42 -4.60 -9.15 -11.27
CA SER A 42 -3.66 -8.85 -10.19
C SER A 42 -3.13 -10.11 -9.48
N LEU A 43 -3.57 -11.31 -9.90
CA LEU A 43 -3.22 -12.56 -9.23
C LEU A 43 -1.72 -12.81 -9.16
N VAL A 44 -0.96 -12.48 -10.21
CA VAL A 44 0.50 -12.65 -10.20
C VAL A 44 1.14 -11.76 -9.13
N LEU A 45 0.72 -10.50 -9.04
CA LEU A 45 1.23 -9.57 -8.03
C LEU A 45 0.89 -10.04 -6.61
N LYS A 46 -0.35 -10.51 -6.41
CA LYS A 46 -0.81 -11.08 -5.13
C LYS A 46 -0.05 -12.35 -4.76
N TRP A 47 0.22 -13.23 -5.73
CA TRP A 47 1.04 -14.42 -5.51
C TRP A 47 2.45 -14.05 -5.03
N GLN A 48 3.07 -13.04 -5.64
CA GLN A 48 4.38 -12.54 -5.22
C GLN A 48 4.31 -11.92 -3.81
N GLU A 49 3.24 -11.20 -3.47
CA GLU A 49 3.01 -10.66 -2.12
C GLU A 49 2.91 -11.77 -1.06
N LEU A 50 2.12 -12.81 -1.33
CA LEU A 50 1.95 -13.95 -0.41
C LEU A 50 3.26 -14.73 -0.18
N ASN A 51 4.17 -14.70 -1.16
CA ASN A 51 5.50 -15.28 -1.06
C ASN A 51 6.57 -14.27 -0.59
N ALA A 52 6.18 -13.10 -0.05
CA ALA A 52 7.07 -12.04 0.42
C ALA A 52 8.07 -11.50 -0.63
N ASN A 53 7.77 -11.69 -1.92
CA ASN A 53 8.65 -11.37 -3.05
C ASN A 53 8.18 -10.17 -3.89
N ARG A 54 7.11 -9.48 -3.50
CA ARG A 54 6.54 -8.36 -4.28
C ARG A 54 7.56 -7.29 -4.63
N THR A 55 8.37 -6.84 -3.66
CA THR A 55 9.35 -5.78 -3.88
C THR A 55 10.41 -6.19 -4.91
N VAL A 56 10.94 -7.42 -4.79
CA VAL A 56 11.92 -7.97 -5.73
C VAL A 56 11.31 -8.11 -7.13
N TYR A 57 10.09 -8.66 -7.21
CA TYR A 57 9.36 -8.78 -8.46
C TYR A 57 9.15 -7.43 -9.16
N ILE A 58 8.65 -6.41 -8.44
CA ILE A 58 8.46 -5.07 -8.99
C ILE A 58 9.78 -4.44 -9.42
N HIS A 59 10.86 -4.65 -8.66
CA HIS A 59 12.19 -4.16 -9.02
C HIS A 59 12.68 -4.77 -10.34
N GLU A 60 12.56 -6.08 -10.53
CA GLU A 60 12.92 -6.74 -11.79
C GLU A 60 12.04 -6.28 -12.97
N LEU A 61 10.76 -5.99 -12.71
CA LEU A 61 9.90 -5.36 -13.71
C LEU A 61 10.42 -3.97 -14.12
N HIS A 62 10.84 -3.14 -13.17
CA HIS A 62 11.43 -1.84 -13.49
C HIS A 62 12.75 -1.94 -14.25
N LYS A 63 13.59 -2.94 -13.94
CA LYS A 63 14.81 -3.23 -14.72
C LYS A 63 14.50 -3.60 -16.17
N LYS A 64 13.39 -4.31 -16.41
CA LYS A 64 12.99 -4.78 -17.75
C LYS A 64 12.21 -3.75 -18.56
N TYR A 65 11.26 -3.06 -17.95
CA TYR A 65 10.26 -2.23 -18.63
C TYR A 65 10.51 -0.72 -18.44
N GLY A 66 11.45 -0.33 -17.57
CA GLY A 66 11.83 1.05 -17.33
C GLY A 66 11.13 1.69 -16.12
N PRO A 67 11.11 3.02 -16.03
CA PRO A 67 10.76 3.74 -14.80
C PRO A 67 9.26 3.77 -14.46
N VAL A 68 8.40 3.36 -15.38
CA VAL A 68 6.94 3.31 -15.19
C VAL A 68 6.45 1.95 -15.65
N VAL A 69 5.85 1.17 -14.76
CA VAL A 69 5.46 -0.21 -15.05
C VAL A 69 4.07 -0.53 -14.54
N ARG A 70 3.23 -1.14 -15.38
CA ARG A 70 1.96 -1.73 -14.96
C ARG A 70 2.22 -3.03 -14.21
N VAL A 71 1.75 -3.10 -12.96
CA VAL A 71 1.92 -4.27 -12.09
C VAL A 71 0.62 -5.05 -11.88
N ALA A 72 -0.53 -4.39 -12.07
CA ALA A 72 -1.85 -4.98 -12.07
C ALA A 72 -2.81 -4.13 -12.94
N PRO A 73 -4.04 -4.60 -13.20
CA PRO A 73 -4.93 -3.99 -14.20
C PRO A 73 -5.14 -2.47 -13.99
N ASN A 74 -5.26 -2.04 -12.74
CA ASN A 74 -5.45 -0.63 -12.37
C ASN A 74 -4.33 -0.12 -11.44
N GLU A 75 -3.15 -0.75 -11.48
CA GLU A 75 -2.02 -0.39 -10.62
C GLU A 75 -0.74 -0.21 -11.44
N VAL A 76 -0.09 0.92 -11.21
CA VAL A 76 1.13 1.33 -11.88
C VAL A 76 2.17 1.67 -10.83
N SER A 77 3.37 1.16 -11.02
CA SER A 77 4.53 1.46 -10.18
C SER A 77 5.45 2.43 -10.91
N PHE A 78 6.06 3.34 -10.14
CA PHE A 78 6.90 4.41 -10.62
C PHE A 78 8.19 4.47 -9.82
N THR A 79 9.31 4.74 -10.50
CA THR A 79 10.64 4.89 -9.85
C THR A 79 11.30 6.24 -10.14
N SER A 80 10.62 7.16 -10.84
CA SER A 80 11.19 8.47 -11.19
C SER A 80 11.02 9.49 -10.05
N ILE A 81 12.01 10.38 -9.90
CA ILE A 81 11.97 11.49 -8.92
C ILE A 81 10.75 12.39 -9.15
N ALA A 82 10.41 12.66 -10.42
CA ALA A 82 9.24 13.45 -10.78
C ALA A 82 7.94 12.81 -10.26
N ALA A 83 7.78 11.49 -10.44
CA ALA A 83 6.61 10.77 -9.93
C ALA A 83 6.57 10.75 -8.39
N ILE A 84 7.71 10.58 -7.72
CA ILE A 84 7.79 10.64 -6.25
C ILE A 84 7.32 12.02 -5.76
N LYS A 85 7.80 13.10 -6.39
CA LYS A 85 7.38 14.46 -6.06
C LYS A 85 5.90 14.69 -6.36
N GLU A 86 5.38 14.19 -7.48
CA GLU A 86 3.97 14.33 -7.84
C GLU A 86 3.06 13.56 -6.86
N ILE A 87 3.37 12.29 -6.59
CA ILE A 87 2.53 11.39 -5.79
C ILE A 87 2.62 11.68 -4.29
N TYR A 88 3.81 12.05 -3.79
CA TYR A 88 4.08 12.21 -2.36
C TYR A 88 4.47 13.63 -1.92
N GLY A 89 4.65 14.58 -2.85
CA GLY A 89 5.15 15.92 -2.56
C GLY A 89 4.25 16.76 -1.64
N SER A 90 4.90 17.69 -0.94
CA SER A 90 4.27 18.67 -0.04
C SER A 90 3.37 19.65 -0.83
N GLY A 91 2.14 19.84 -0.36
CA GLY A 91 1.01 20.42 -1.12
C GLY A 91 -0.11 19.38 -1.34
N GLY A 92 0.30 18.11 -1.32
CA GLY A 92 -0.51 16.92 -1.47
C GLY A 92 -0.93 16.75 -2.91
N SER A 93 -0.52 15.63 -3.48
CA SER A 93 -0.72 15.14 -4.85
C SER A 93 -2.14 15.18 -5.42
N GLY A 94 -3.12 15.66 -4.65
CA GLY A 94 -4.55 15.65 -4.98
C GLY A 94 -5.15 14.24 -4.97
N TYR A 95 -4.34 13.20 -4.81
CA TYR A 95 -4.79 11.82 -4.85
C TYR A 95 -5.25 11.33 -3.47
N ASP A 96 -6.43 10.72 -3.46
CA ASP A 96 -6.92 9.99 -2.30
C ASP A 96 -6.28 8.61 -2.23
N LYS A 97 -6.16 8.09 -1.01
CA LYS A 97 -5.74 6.68 -0.84
C LYS A 97 -6.87 5.76 -1.29
N THR A 98 -6.50 4.61 -1.81
CA THR A 98 -7.45 3.58 -2.25
C THR A 98 -8.00 2.77 -1.09
N GLU A 99 -9.08 2.02 -1.34
CA GLU A 99 -9.69 1.10 -0.36
C GLU A 99 -8.73 0.00 0.15
N PHE A 100 -7.54 -0.15 -0.44
CA PHE A 100 -6.43 -0.92 0.12
C PHE A 100 -6.19 -0.58 1.61
N TYR A 101 -6.34 0.69 1.97
CA TYR A 101 -6.10 1.13 3.34
C TYR A 101 -7.19 0.69 4.34
N ASN A 102 -8.30 0.10 3.89
CA ASN A 102 -9.28 -0.50 4.79
C ASN A 102 -8.72 -1.68 5.58
N LEU A 103 -7.68 -2.35 5.08
CA LEU A 103 -6.95 -3.41 5.79
C LEU A 103 -6.33 -2.91 7.11
N PHE A 104 -6.14 -1.60 7.26
CA PHE A 104 -5.55 -0.98 8.44
C PHE A 104 -6.59 -0.29 9.34
N GLN A 105 -7.87 -0.62 9.19
CA GLN A 105 -8.88 -0.20 10.16
C GLN A 105 -8.68 -0.96 11.48
N VAL A 106 -8.87 -0.25 12.58
CA VAL A 106 -8.67 -0.79 13.92
C VAL A 106 -10.00 -0.68 14.65
N TYR A 107 -10.55 -1.82 15.11
CA TYR A 107 -11.88 -1.92 15.73
C TYR A 107 -13.00 -1.29 14.90
N GLY A 108 -12.99 -1.52 13.58
CA GLY A 108 -13.98 -0.95 12.66
C GLY A 108 -13.89 0.56 12.46
N LYS A 109 -12.81 1.20 12.93
CA LYS A 109 -12.60 2.65 12.81
C LYS A 109 -11.37 2.97 11.97
N ARG A 110 -11.49 4.00 11.14
CA ARG A 110 -10.36 4.56 10.39
C ARG A 110 -9.45 5.39 11.31
N THR A 111 -8.17 5.09 11.27
CA THR A 111 -7.08 5.81 11.95
C THR A 111 -6.61 6.98 11.09
N MET A 112 -5.66 7.79 11.58
CA MET A 112 -5.01 8.82 10.76
C MET A 112 -4.38 8.18 9.52
N PHE A 113 -3.65 7.07 9.69
CA PHE A 113 -3.00 6.36 8.59
C PHE A 113 -3.99 5.79 7.55
N SER A 114 -5.12 5.23 7.99
CA SER A 114 -6.09 4.56 7.12
C SER A 114 -7.19 5.50 6.59
N THR A 115 -7.12 6.80 6.88
CA THR A 115 -8.08 7.78 6.33
C THR A 115 -7.81 7.97 4.83
N LEU A 116 -8.84 7.73 4.01
CA LEU A 116 -8.74 7.70 2.56
C LEU A 116 -8.72 9.10 1.93
N VAL A 117 -9.72 9.91 2.29
CA VAL A 117 -9.94 11.24 1.75
C VAL A 117 -8.91 12.21 2.32
N LYS A 118 -8.20 12.91 1.44
CA LYS A 118 -7.13 13.86 1.80
C LYS A 118 -7.62 14.95 2.77
N GLY A 119 -8.81 15.50 2.55
CA GLY A 119 -9.40 16.55 3.39
C GLY A 119 -9.60 16.09 4.83
N ASP A 120 -10.19 14.92 5.01
CA ASP A 120 -10.40 14.31 6.33
C ASP A 120 -9.07 13.97 7.00
N HIS A 121 -8.13 13.46 6.22
CA HIS A 121 -6.78 13.16 6.70
C HIS A 121 -6.08 14.43 7.19
N ALA A 122 -6.19 15.54 6.45
CA ALA A 122 -5.62 16.83 6.83
C ALA A 122 -6.26 17.38 8.12
N LYS A 123 -7.60 17.29 8.25
CA LYS A 123 -8.31 17.66 9.47
C LYS A 123 -7.84 16.84 10.68
N ARG A 124 -7.72 15.52 10.53
CA ARG A 124 -7.23 14.61 11.59
C ARG A 124 -5.78 14.89 11.96
N ARG A 125 -4.91 15.08 10.97
CA ARG A 125 -3.50 15.46 11.18
C ARG A 125 -3.40 16.76 11.96
N ARG A 126 -4.23 17.77 11.66
CA ARG A 126 -4.25 19.05 12.39
C ARG A 126 -4.63 18.87 13.86
N MET A 127 -5.59 17.99 14.16
CA MET A 127 -6.04 17.75 15.54
C MET A 127 -4.96 17.13 16.45
N ILE A 128 -4.11 16.24 15.91
CA ILE A 128 -3.08 15.56 16.71
C ILE A 128 -1.67 16.13 16.51
N GLY A 129 -1.47 16.97 15.49
CA GLY A 129 -0.14 17.40 15.03
C GLY A 129 0.65 18.14 16.09
N ASP A 130 0.00 18.96 16.92
CA ASP A 130 0.63 19.68 18.02
C ASP A 130 1.37 18.71 18.97
N ARG A 131 0.76 17.58 19.35
CA ARG A 131 1.38 16.62 20.27
C ARG A 131 2.68 16.01 19.76
N TYR A 132 2.86 15.95 18.45
CA TYR A 132 4.07 15.45 17.79
C TYR A 132 5.02 16.58 17.36
N ALA A 133 4.72 17.84 17.68
CA ALA A 133 5.63 18.94 17.46
C ALA A 133 6.91 18.73 18.30
N ASN A 134 8.06 19.11 17.75
CA ASN A 134 9.35 18.96 18.42
C ASN A 134 9.34 19.61 19.82
N SER A 135 8.74 20.80 19.94
CA SER A 135 8.56 21.51 21.22
C SER A 135 7.78 20.71 22.28
N ASN A 136 6.87 19.81 21.87
CA ASN A 136 6.13 18.94 22.77
C ASN A 136 6.87 17.63 23.05
N VAL A 137 7.50 17.03 22.04
CA VAL A 137 8.28 15.79 22.17
C VAL A 137 9.52 15.99 23.06
N MET A 138 10.13 17.16 23.01
CA MET A 138 11.33 17.50 23.79
C MET A 138 11.03 17.94 25.24
N LYS A 139 9.77 17.89 25.69
CA LYS A 139 9.43 18.20 27.08
C LYS A 139 10.03 17.18 28.05
N ALA A 140 10.25 17.61 29.30
CA ALA A 140 10.87 16.79 30.34
C ALA A 140 10.14 15.45 30.56
N ALA A 141 8.80 15.44 30.59
CA ALA A 141 8.03 14.23 30.84
C ALA A 141 8.18 13.16 29.73
N PRO A 142 7.96 13.46 28.44
CA PRO A 142 8.26 12.51 27.35
C PRO A 142 9.71 12.03 27.35
N LEU A 143 10.67 12.94 27.50
CA LEU A 143 12.10 12.58 27.51
C LEU A 143 12.47 11.68 28.69
N ALA A 144 11.95 11.95 29.88
CA ALA A 144 12.14 11.08 31.04
C ALA A 144 11.58 9.69 30.78
N GLY A 145 10.38 9.59 30.21
CA GLY A 145 9.76 8.31 29.85
C GLY A 145 10.53 7.53 28.78
N ILE A 146 11.13 8.21 27.80
CA ILE A 146 12.00 7.58 26.79
C ILE A 146 13.28 7.08 27.45
N LYS A 147 13.93 7.91 28.27
CA LYS A 147 15.16 7.56 28.99
C LYS A 147 14.93 6.34 29.89
N GLU A 148 13.85 6.33 30.67
CA GLU A 148 13.51 5.22 31.57
C GLU A 148 13.35 3.90 30.79
N ARG A 149 12.55 3.90 29.72
CA ARG A 149 12.31 2.69 28.91
C ARG A 149 13.59 2.20 28.23
N SER A 150 14.41 3.13 27.74
CA SER A 150 15.69 2.81 27.12
C SER A 150 16.66 2.19 28.13
N SER A 151 16.74 2.76 29.34
CA SER A 151 17.57 2.20 30.44
C SER A 151 17.12 0.81 30.86
N LYS A 152 15.81 0.57 30.99
CA LYS A 152 15.25 -0.76 31.31
C LYS A 152 15.59 -1.78 30.23
N PHE A 153 15.46 -1.41 28.96
CA PHE A 153 15.84 -2.29 27.85
C PHE A 153 17.35 -2.61 27.87
N LEU A 154 18.21 -1.62 28.13
CA LEU A 154 19.65 -1.84 28.27
C LEU A 154 19.99 -2.77 29.44
N GLN A 155 19.33 -2.60 30.59
CA GLN A 155 19.51 -3.49 31.74
C GLN A 155 19.13 -4.93 31.37
N TYR A 156 17.99 -5.13 30.72
CA TYR A 156 17.58 -6.44 30.21
C TYR A 156 18.64 -7.07 29.29
N CYS A 157 19.21 -6.30 28.37
CA CYS A 157 20.28 -6.79 27.49
C CYS A 157 21.56 -7.18 28.25
N VAL A 158 21.93 -6.43 29.31
CA VAL A 158 23.13 -6.69 30.12
C VAL A 158 22.93 -7.90 31.03
N GLU A 159 21.73 -8.07 31.59
CA GLU A 159 21.38 -9.18 32.49
C GLU A 159 21.12 -10.49 31.76
N SER A 160 21.00 -10.46 30.42
CA SER A 160 20.78 -11.65 29.60
C SER A 160 21.98 -12.62 29.67
N PRO A 161 21.83 -13.84 30.22
CA PRO A 161 22.93 -14.75 30.55
C PRO A 161 23.84 -15.11 29.38
N ASP A 162 23.27 -15.21 28.17
CA ASP A 162 23.96 -15.71 26.98
C ASP A 162 24.43 -14.57 26.05
N ARG A 163 24.36 -13.31 26.50
CA ARG A 163 24.53 -12.10 25.66
C ARG A 163 23.60 -12.04 24.43
N THR A 164 22.56 -12.87 24.41
CA THR A 164 21.47 -12.84 23.44
C THR A 164 20.22 -12.32 24.12
N ALA A 165 19.61 -11.29 23.54
CA ALA A 165 18.36 -10.71 24.03
C ALA A 165 17.27 -10.91 22.96
N ASP A 166 16.14 -11.51 23.34
CA ASP A 166 14.97 -11.57 22.46
C ASP A 166 14.21 -10.24 22.56
N VAL A 167 14.30 -9.46 21.49
CA VAL A 167 13.70 -8.11 21.42
C VAL A 167 12.17 -8.14 21.42
N PHE A 168 11.55 -9.31 21.24
CA PHE A 168 10.10 -9.49 21.19
C PHE A 168 9.50 -10.10 22.46
N ARG A 169 10.33 -10.54 23.41
CA ARG A 169 9.87 -10.92 24.75
C ARG A 169 9.66 -9.65 25.59
N GLY A 170 8.41 -9.18 25.61
CA GLY A 170 7.93 -8.14 26.53
C GLY A 170 7.56 -8.72 27.89
#